data_AF-A0A956GFM9-F1
#
_entry.id   AF-A0A956GFM9-F1
#
_cell.length_a   1.000
_cell.length_b   1.000
_cell.length_c   1.000
_cell.angle_alpha   90.00
_cell.angle_beta   90.00
_cell.angle_gamma   90.00
#
_symmetry.space_group_name_H-M   'P 1'
#
loop_
_entity.id
_entity.type
_entity.pdbx_description
1 polymer ?
#
loop_
_entity_poly.entity_id
_entity_poly.type
_entity_poly.pdbx_seq_one_letter_code
_entity_poly.pdbx_strand_id
1 'polypeptide(L)'
;MADPPRKPTDDIELELEAPEVAGGGKVAGGGGGGGEGDPFNPFGPAGEDEALELAFDPRAGHEAPKHATGVTGEAPIQPLATGPIRPMATGPMPRESAPGIDLELRGADTSAELELATRRPRLSGEIDPPSARARLLVMLALVGVFVLVGLEVAASMIQHSTPATERDFESARVFVSAKRKAGEPVLFAPYWMAPIGRQHFAQMLSLRLSSLSDVDAFARVWVVSVRGERHPWLRGKSPKVTRRFGGVTVARYDQKPADVLYDFFDHLGDASVQLVSGRIHNCGKRADRLGGMPSVRFDCGRSWNRVAQYLAEVDHKPYRCIYAHAVDRKVKRITFPDVPLGARIVLYTGINDFEKRKLKNAGAPVTVAVYAGSQRLGQVEHQNDWPWHRTVVSTKAHAGKRAPVRFEITTRKAFGRELCFYAESQR
;
A
#
# COMPACT_ATOMS: atom_id res chain seq x y z
N MET A 1 -69.52 7.79 20.85
CA MET A 1 -68.40 8.72 20.56
C MET A 1 -67.35 7.89 19.81
N ALA A 2 -67.46 7.66 18.49
CA ALA A 2 -67.39 8.61 17.36
C ALA A 2 -66.08 9.43 17.44
N ASP A 3 -65.12 9.39 16.51
CA ASP A 3 -65.18 9.24 15.04
C ASP A 3 -63.89 8.60 14.43
N PRO A 4 -63.92 8.13 13.15
CA PRO A 4 -62.82 7.45 12.45
C PRO A 4 -62.00 8.43 11.54
N PRO A 5 -61.08 7.98 10.63
CA PRO A 5 -59.88 8.71 10.19
C PRO A 5 -60.12 9.75 9.07
N ARG A 6 -59.15 10.67 8.88
CA ARG A 6 -59.06 11.55 7.71
C ARG A 6 -57.86 11.20 6.82
N LYS A 7 -58.15 10.83 5.57
CA LYS A 7 -57.29 11.14 4.42
C LYS A 7 -57.45 12.62 4.07
N PRO A 8 -56.44 13.22 3.42
CA PRO A 8 -56.73 13.91 2.16
C PRO A 8 -55.89 13.37 1.02
N THR A 9 -56.55 13.24 -0.13
CA THR A 9 -56.01 13.29 -1.48
C THR A 9 -55.33 14.65 -1.72
N ASP A 10 -54.38 14.72 -2.66
CA ASP A 10 -54.58 15.48 -3.90
C ASP A 10 -53.33 15.40 -4.78
N ASP A 11 -53.63 15.47 -6.07
CA ASP A 11 -52.79 15.28 -7.24
C ASP A 11 -51.69 16.33 -7.37
N ILE A 12 -50.52 15.89 -7.85
CA ILE A 12 -49.58 16.78 -8.54
C ILE A 12 -49.27 16.12 -9.89
N GLU A 13 -50.03 16.53 -10.91
CA GLU A 13 -49.55 16.56 -12.28
C GLU A 13 -48.34 17.49 -12.33
N LEU A 14 -47.23 17.00 -12.85
CA LEU A 14 -46.15 17.85 -13.35
C LEU A 14 -45.86 17.42 -14.78
N GLU A 15 -46.27 18.32 -15.66
CA GLU A 15 -46.15 18.29 -17.11
C GLU A 15 -44.72 18.00 -17.57
N LEU A 16 -44.67 17.16 -18.59
CA LEU A 16 -43.56 17.02 -19.52
C LEU A 16 -43.48 18.29 -20.37
N GLU A 17 -42.41 19.07 -20.20
CA GLU A 17 -41.94 19.97 -21.25
C GLU A 17 -40.47 19.68 -21.56
N ALA A 18 -40.26 19.07 -22.73
CA ALA A 18 -39.03 19.20 -23.48
C ALA A 18 -39.11 20.52 -24.28
N PRO A 19 -37.97 21.21 -24.49
CA PRO A 19 -37.76 21.66 -25.86
C PRO A 19 -36.33 21.50 -26.38
N GLU A 20 -36.35 21.19 -27.68
CA GLU A 20 -35.56 21.78 -28.75
C GLU A 20 -34.07 21.43 -28.89
N VAL A 21 -33.90 20.52 -29.84
CA VAL A 21 -32.81 20.43 -30.80
C VAL A 21 -32.72 21.70 -31.64
N ALA A 22 -31.58 22.38 -31.56
CA ALA A 22 -31.00 23.23 -32.61
C ALA A 22 -29.48 23.29 -32.34
N GLY A 23 -28.55 23.29 -33.29
CA GLY A 23 -28.58 23.32 -34.74
C GLY A 23 -27.12 23.19 -35.19
N GLY A 24 -26.93 22.77 -36.43
CA GLY A 24 -25.61 22.49 -37.01
C GLY A 24 -24.70 23.71 -37.09
N GLY A 25 -23.41 23.47 -36.86
CA GLY A 25 -22.32 24.40 -37.12
C GLY A 25 -21.19 23.68 -37.84
N LYS A 26 -21.20 23.78 -39.17
CA LYS A 26 -20.12 23.36 -40.07
C LYS A 26 -18.99 24.38 -39.93
N VAL A 27 -17.77 23.95 -39.58
CA VAL A 27 -16.56 24.77 -39.76
C VAL A 27 -15.50 23.90 -40.44
N ALA A 28 -15.12 24.36 -41.62
CA ALA A 28 -14.00 23.87 -42.40
C ALA A 28 -12.68 24.50 -41.90
N GLY A 29 -11.58 23.82 -42.17
CA GLY A 29 -10.32 24.50 -42.51
C GLY A 29 -9.17 24.35 -41.52
N GLY A 30 -8.16 23.61 -41.98
CA GLY A 30 -6.80 24.15 -42.07
C GLY A 30 -5.84 23.86 -40.92
N GLY A 31 -4.61 23.48 -41.31
CA GLY A 31 -3.42 23.73 -40.50
C GLY A 31 -2.61 22.50 -40.17
N GLY A 32 -1.82 22.01 -41.13
CA GLY A 32 -0.60 21.29 -40.81
C GLY A 32 0.41 22.23 -40.16
N GLY A 33 1.19 21.72 -39.21
CA GLY A 33 2.25 22.48 -38.56
C GLY A 33 3.05 21.66 -37.57
N GLY A 34 4.31 21.40 -37.94
CA GLY A 34 5.48 21.41 -37.05
C GLY A 34 5.50 20.43 -35.88
N GLY A 35 6.19 19.30 -36.08
CA GLY A 35 6.74 18.53 -34.97
C GLY A 35 7.89 19.31 -34.33
N GLU A 36 7.67 19.78 -33.10
CA GLU A 36 8.70 20.33 -32.24
C GLU A 36 9.13 19.21 -31.27
N GLY A 37 10.40 18.80 -31.39
CA GLY A 37 10.97 17.72 -30.59
C GLY A 37 11.19 18.16 -29.14
N ASP A 38 10.67 17.37 -28.20
CA ASP A 38 10.99 17.49 -26.77
C ASP A 38 12.47 17.09 -26.53
N PRO A 39 13.32 17.99 -26.01
CA PRO A 39 14.65 17.63 -25.58
C PRO A 39 14.57 17.26 -24.09
N PHE A 40 14.28 16.00 -23.76
CA PHE A 40 14.77 15.27 -22.58
C PHE A 40 14.07 13.91 -22.47
N ASN A 41 14.67 12.88 -23.06
CA ASN A 41 14.36 11.50 -22.74
C ASN A 41 15.65 10.79 -22.30
N PRO A 42 15.91 10.61 -20.99
CA PRO A 42 17.09 9.90 -20.51
C PRO A 42 17.00 8.37 -20.70
N PHE A 43 15.94 7.86 -21.33
CA PHE A 43 15.77 6.46 -21.64
C PHE A 43 15.65 6.28 -23.16
N GLY A 44 16.78 6.01 -23.80
CA GLY A 44 16.82 5.61 -25.20
C GLY A 44 15.98 4.35 -25.47
N PRO A 45 15.55 4.12 -26.72
CA PRO A 45 14.75 2.95 -27.07
C PRO A 45 15.57 1.68 -26.88
N ALA A 46 15.12 0.79 -26.00
CA ALA A 46 15.57 -0.59 -25.98
C ALA A 46 15.01 -1.28 -27.23
N GLY A 47 15.90 -1.91 -27.99
CA GLY A 47 15.58 -2.62 -29.22
C GLY A 47 14.50 -3.67 -29.02
N GLU A 48 13.54 -3.65 -29.93
CA GLU A 48 12.68 -4.77 -30.25
C GLU A 48 13.54 -5.77 -31.06
N ASP A 49 13.64 -7.02 -30.62
CA ASP A 49 13.71 -8.21 -31.48
C ASP A 49 13.80 -9.51 -30.63
N GLU A 50 13.20 -10.57 -31.16
CA GLU A 50 13.06 -11.96 -30.64
C GLU A 50 11.89 -12.25 -29.68
N ALA A 51 10.70 -12.30 -30.27
CA ALA A 51 9.60 -13.12 -29.78
C ALA A 51 9.89 -14.61 -30.08
N LEU A 52 10.14 -15.41 -29.04
CA LEU A 52 10.08 -16.86 -29.11
C LEU A 52 8.60 -17.30 -29.12
N GLU A 53 8.10 -17.69 -30.28
CA GLU A 53 6.86 -18.45 -30.41
C GLU A 53 7.07 -19.86 -29.84
N LEU A 54 6.46 -20.15 -28.69
CA LEU A 54 6.19 -21.52 -28.26
C LEU A 54 4.78 -21.88 -28.68
N ALA A 55 4.68 -22.67 -29.75
CA ALA A 55 3.45 -23.27 -30.24
C ALA A 55 2.85 -24.21 -29.18
N PHE A 56 1.60 -23.96 -28.83
CA PHE A 56 0.77 -24.84 -27.99
C PHE A 56 -0.02 -25.78 -28.91
N ASP A 57 0.25 -27.08 -28.85
CA ASP A 57 -0.51 -28.11 -29.57
C ASP A 57 -1.79 -28.48 -28.80
N PRO A 58 -3.01 -28.27 -29.37
CA PRO A 58 -4.26 -28.56 -28.68
C PRO A 58 -4.76 -30.01 -28.83
N ARG A 59 -3.91 -31.01 -29.17
CA ARG A 59 -4.34 -32.41 -29.38
C ARG A 59 -3.82 -33.44 -28.37
N ALA A 60 -3.82 -33.12 -27.07
CA ALA A 60 -3.66 -34.14 -26.03
C ALA A 60 -5.01 -34.41 -25.34
N GLY A 61 -5.64 -35.52 -25.73
CA GLY A 61 -6.90 -36.00 -25.17
C GLY A 61 -6.80 -36.35 -23.69
N HIS A 62 -7.89 -36.08 -22.95
CA HIS A 62 -8.11 -36.53 -21.59
C HIS A 62 -8.36 -38.04 -21.56
N GLU A 63 -7.43 -38.80 -20.98
CA GLU A 63 -7.74 -40.08 -20.35
C GLU A 63 -7.69 -39.93 -18.83
N ALA A 64 -8.79 -40.31 -18.17
CA ALA A 64 -8.93 -40.34 -16.74
C ALA A 64 -8.17 -41.54 -16.15
N PRO A 65 -7.40 -41.40 -15.06
CA PRO A 65 -6.77 -42.55 -14.43
C PRO A 65 -7.77 -43.27 -13.52
N LYS A 66 -7.94 -44.56 -13.81
CA LYS A 66 -8.63 -45.54 -12.96
C LYS A 66 -7.83 -45.77 -11.67
N HIS A 67 -8.57 -45.99 -10.59
CA HIS A 67 -8.07 -46.37 -9.28
C HIS A 67 -7.09 -47.55 -9.33
N ALA A 68 -5.91 -47.39 -8.73
CA ALA A 68 -5.02 -48.48 -8.36
C ALA A 68 -4.63 -48.34 -6.88
N THR A 69 -5.06 -49.32 -6.11
CA THR A 69 -4.73 -49.57 -4.72
C THR A 69 -3.32 -50.13 -4.58
N GLY A 70 -2.56 -49.57 -3.63
CA GLY A 70 -1.45 -50.24 -2.95
C GLY A 70 -0.12 -50.27 -3.70
N VAL A 71 0.91 -49.65 -3.10
CA VAL A 71 2.28 -50.17 -2.94
C VAL A 71 3.05 -49.20 -2.05
N THR A 72 3.54 -49.72 -0.92
CA THR A 72 4.58 -49.12 -0.09
C THR A 72 5.91 -49.22 -0.82
N GLY A 73 6.55 -48.08 -1.11
CA GLY A 73 7.89 -48.03 -1.66
C GLY A 73 8.46 -46.63 -1.53
N GLU A 74 9.33 -46.43 -0.55
CA GLU A 74 10.22 -45.26 -0.47
C GLU A 74 11.11 -45.24 -1.70
N ALA A 75 10.95 -44.21 -2.54
CA ALA A 75 11.89 -43.91 -3.61
C ALA A 75 13.10 -43.15 -3.04
N PRO A 76 14.34 -43.55 -3.35
CA PRO A 76 15.52 -42.83 -2.90
C PRO A 76 15.62 -41.50 -3.64
N ILE A 77 15.81 -40.43 -2.86
CA ILE A 77 16.11 -39.08 -3.36
C ILE A 77 17.47 -39.15 -4.05
N GLN A 78 17.50 -38.93 -5.37
CA GLN A 78 18.76 -38.76 -6.09
C GLN A 78 19.38 -37.41 -5.70
N PRO A 79 20.68 -37.36 -5.38
CA PRO A 79 21.36 -36.10 -5.10
C PRO A 79 21.45 -35.25 -6.38
N LEU A 80 21.09 -33.97 -6.27
CA LEU A 80 21.34 -33.00 -7.33
C LEU A 80 22.83 -32.99 -7.67
N ALA A 81 23.15 -33.23 -8.95
CA ALA A 81 24.48 -33.09 -9.48
C ALA A 81 24.96 -31.63 -9.32
N THR A 82 25.92 -31.42 -8.43
CA THR A 82 26.68 -30.17 -8.31
C THR A 82 27.64 -30.07 -9.49
N GLY A 83 27.20 -29.41 -10.57
CA GLY A 83 28.10 -28.99 -11.64
C GLY A 83 29.13 -27.96 -11.14
N PRO A 84 30.33 -27.90 -11.72
CA PRO A 84 31.38 -26.97 -11.31
C PRO A 84 30.94 -25.52 -11.59
N ILE A 85 30.91 -24.70 -10.54
CA ILE A 85 30.72 -23.25 -10.62
C ILE A 85 31.95 -22.69 -11.34
N ARG A 86 31.77 -22.21 -12.58
CA ARG A 86 32.80 -21.46 -13.30
C ARG A 86 33.04 -20.13 -12.55
N PRO A 87 34.29 -19.78 -12.19
CA PRO A 87 34.58 -18.48 -11.61
C PRO A 87 34.26 -17.39 -12.63
N MET A 88 33.46 -16.40 -12.22
CA MET A 88 33.27 -15.18 -13.00
C MET A 88 34.61 -14.46 -13.07
N ALA A 89 35.09 -14.25 -14.31
CA ALA A 89 36.25 -13.44 -14.59
C ALA A 89 35.96 -11.98 -14.16
N THR A 90 36.72 -11.49 -13.18
CA THR A 90 36.76 -10.08 -12.81
C THR A 90 37.55 -9.33 -13.89
N GLY A 91 36.86 -8.91 -14.95
CA GLY A 91 37.40 -7.95 -15.91
C GLY A 91 37.54 -6.56 -15.27
N PRO A 92 38.57 -5.78 -15.61
CA PRO A 92 38.73 -4.42 -15.11
C PRO A 92 37.57 -3.54 -15.59
N MET A 93 36.88 -2.91 -14.64
CA MET A 93 35.85 -1.90 -14.93
C MET A 93 36.45 -0.76 -15.76
N PRO A 94 35.79 -0.32 -16.85
CA PRO A 94 36.20 0.88 -17.57
C PRO A 94 36.07 2.09 -16.63
N ARG A 95 37.17 2.84 -16.50
CA ARG A 95 37.17 4.15 -15.84
C ARG A 95 36.32 5.10 -16.66
N GLU A 96 35.07 5.31 -16.27
CA GLU A 96 34.29 6.46 -16.70
C GLU A 96 34.98 7.72 -16.17
N SER A 97 35.56 8.48 -17.11
CA SER A 97 36.01 9.84 -16.93
C SER A 97 34.80 10.70 -16.56
N ALA A 98 34.75 11.12 -15.29
CA ALA A 98 33.79 12.10 -14.81
C ALA A 98 33.88 13.41 -15.64
N PRO A 99 32.75 14.05 -15.95
CA PRO A 99 32.76 15.34 -16.63
C PRO A 99 33.50 16.36 -15.77
N GLY A 100 34.53 16.98 -16.37
CA GLY A 100 35.30 18.06 -15.78
C GLY A 100 34.37 19.20 -15.38
N ILE A 101 34.26 19.42 -14.07
CA ILE A 101 33.70 20.66 -13.54
C ILE A 101 34.83 21.68 -13.67
N ASP A 102 34.76 22.50 -14.72
CA ASP A 102 35.53 23.74 -14.81
C ASP A 102 34.99 24.70 -13.73
N LEU A 103 35.51 24.50 -12.51
CA LEU A 103 35.40 25.46 -11.43
C LEU A 103 36.34 26.61 -11.77
N GLU A 104 35.77 27.63 -12.40
CA GLU A 104 36.39 28.94 -12.58
C GLU A 104 36.68 29.52 -11.18
N LEU A 105 37.85 29.19 -10.65
CA LEU A 105 38.42 29.71 -9.41
C LEU A 105 38.69 31.21 -9.64
N ARG A 106 37.67 32.03 -9.35
CA ARG A 106 37.89 33.46 -9.11
C ARG A 106 38.89 33.58 -7.97
N GLY A 107 40.07 34.07 -8.31
CA GLY A 107 41.16 34.36 -7.37
C GLY A 107 40.66 35.31 -6.29
N ALA A 108 40.32 34.75 -5.14
CA ALA A 108 40.29 35.49 -3.89
C ALA A 108 41.75 35.63 -3.42
N ASP A 109 42.14 36.86 -3.09
CA ASP A 109 43.42 37.25 -2.52
C ASP A 109 43.84 36.33 -1.36
N THR A 110 44.67 35.32 -1.65
CA THR A 110 45.19 34.36 -0.65
C THR A 110 46.25 34.95 0.28
N SER A 111 46.62 36.22 0.09
CA SER A 111 47.63 36.90 0.92
C SER A 111 47.09 37.33 2.27
N ALA A 112 45.78 37.59 2.40
CA ALA A 112 45.18 38.07 3.66
C ALA A 112 44.72 36.94 4.60
N GLU A 113 44.32 35.77 4.08
CA GLU A 113 43.91 34.64 4.93
C GLU A 113 45.07 33.84 5.52
N LEU A 114 46.26 33.85 4.90
CA LEU A 114 47.44 33.18 5.48
C LEU A 114 48.01 33.91 6.72
N GLU A 115 47.76 35.22 6.87
CA GLU A 115 48.14 35.96 8.09
C GLU A 115 47.15 35.74 9.25
N LEU A 116 45.91 35.32 9.00
CA LEU A 116 44.96 35.03 10.07
C LEU A 116 45.16 33.65 10.69
N ALA A 117 45.71 32.69 9.93
CA ALA A 117 45.98 31.33 10.40
C ALA A 117 47.23 31.21 11.30
N THR A 118 48.09 32.23 11.36
CA THR A 118 49.31 32.24 12.20
C THR A 118 49.15 32.99 13.51
N ARG A 119 48.04 33.71 13.74
CA ARG A 119 47.67 34.19 15.07
C ARG A 119 47.08 33.05 15.89
N ARG A 120 47.95 32.17 16.41
CA ARG A 120 47.58 31.33 17.55
C ARG A 120 47.14 32.29 18.68
N PRO A 121 45.86 32.33 19.08
CA PRO A 121 45.50 33.09 20.25
C PRO A 121 46.36 32.55 21.40
N ARG A 122 47.20 33.41 21.99
CA ARG A 122 47.82 33.12 23.28
C ARG A 122 46.68 33.00 24.29
N LEU A 123 46.13 31.80 24.40
CA LEU A 123 45.32 31.36 25.52
C LEU A 123 46.26 31.16 26.72
N SER A 124 46.90 32.23 27.16
CA SER A 124 47.60 32.29 28.44
C SER A 124 46.66 32.80 29.55
N GLY A 125 45.34 32.66 29.33
CA GLY A 125 44.36 32.78 30.39
C GLY A 125 44.48 31.56 31.29
N GLU A 126 44.98 31.78 32.49
CA GLU A 126 44.96 30.83 33.59
C GLU A 126 43.52 30.34 33.78
N ILE A 127 43.26 29.08 33.41
CA ILE A 127 41.92 28.50 33.53
C ILE A 127 41.69 28.30 35.02
N ASP A 128 40.91 29.18 35.63
CA ASP A 128 40.51 29.03 37.02
C ASP A 128 39.91 27.62 37.22
N PRO A 129 40.34 26.90 38.27
CA PRO A 129 39.79 25.58 38.53
C PRO A 129 38.27 25.68 38.71
N PRO A 130 37.48 24.75 38.14
CA PRO A 130 36.04 24.80 38.26
C PRO A 130 35.65 24.79 39.74
N SER A 131 34.73 25.69 40.11
CA SER A 131 34.21 25.78 41.47
C SER A 131 33.66 24.43 41.96
N ALA A 132 33.62 24.22 43.27
CA ALA A 132 33.09 22.99 43.86
C ALA A 132 31.66 22.65 43.37
N ARG A 133 30.85 23.69 43.11
CA ARG A 133 29.50 23.54 42.53
C ARG A 133 29.54 23.01 41.11
N ALA A 134 30.44 23.52 40.26
CA ALA A 134 30.61 23.04 38.90
C ALA A 134 31.05 21.56 38.88
N ARG A 135 31.98 21.16 39.76
CA ARG A 135 32.42 19.76 39.89
C ARG A 135 31.28 18.83 40.33
N LEU A 136 30.47 19.25 41.30
CA LEU A 136 29.31 18.49 41.75
C LEU A 136 28.28 18.29 40.63
N LEU A 137 27.97 19.34 39.86
CA LEU A 137 27.03 19.24 38.73
C LEU A 137 27.55 18.29 37.65
N VAL A 138 28.84 18.34 37.31
CA VAL A 138 29.45 17.40 36.36
C VAL A 138 29.35 15.97 36.89
N MET A 139 29.65 15.73 38.17
CA MET A 139 29.53 14.39 38.77
C MET A 139 28.08 13.88 38.75
N LEU A 140 27.10 14.72 39.08
CA LEU A 140 25.69 14.35 39.02
C LEU A 140 25.24 14.05 37.59
N ALA A 141 25.70 14.84 36.60
CA ALA A 141 25.43 14.58 35.20
C ALA A 141 26.02 13.23 34.75
N LEU A 142 27.27 12.93 35.13
CA LEU A 142 27.91 11.65 34.85
C LEU A 142 27.16 10.48 35.48
N VAL A 143 26.78 10.59 36.76
CA VAL A 143 25.95 9.59 37.44
C VAL A 143 24.61 9.41 36.72
N GLY A 144 23.97 10.50 36.30
CA GLY A 144 22.74 10.46 35.51
C GLY A 144 22.91 9.69 34.19
N VAL A 145 24.03 9.92 33.48
CA VAL A 145 24.37 9.17 32.26
C VAL A 145 24.59 7.69 32.56
N PHE A 146 25.35 7.34 33.61
CA PHE A 146 25.56 5.93 33.98
C PHE A 146 24.27 5.21 34.38
N VAL A 147 23.37 5.88 35.10
CA VAL A 147 22.05 5.34 35.43
C VAL A 147 21.24 5.11 34.17
N LEU A 148 21.23 6.06 33.24
CA LEU A 148 20.53 5.89 31.95
C LEU A 148 21.11 4.71 31.16
N VAL A 149 22.43 4.59 31.05
CA VAL A 149 23.10 3.45 30.39
C VAL A 149 22.74 2.13 31.07
N GLY A 150 22.76 2.07 32.41
CA GLY A 150 22.37 0.88 33.16
C GLY A 150 20.92 0.48 32.92
N LEU A 151 20.00 1.45 32.84
CA LEU A 151 18.58 1.22 32.52
C LEU A 151 18.41 0.70 31.09
N GLU A 152 19.10 1.26 30.11
CA GLU A 152 19.05 0.80 28.72
C GLU A 152 19.61 -0.62 28.56
N VAL A 153 20.71 -0.95 29.24
CA VAL A 153 21.28 -2.31 29.23
C VAL A 153 20.33 -3.30 29.90
N ALA A 154 19.76 -2.96 31.05
CA ALA A 154 18.79 -3.82 31.74
C ALA A 154 17.53 -4.03 30.88
N ALA A 155 17.00 -2.97 30.27
CA ALA A 155 15.86 -3.06 29.35
C ALA A 155 16.19 -3.94 28.14
N SER A 156 17.37 -3.77 27.54
CA SER A 156 17.84 -4.60 26.43
C SER A 156 17.96 -6.08 26.82
N MET A 157 18.57 -6.37 27.98
CA MET A 157 18.68 -7.74 28.51
C MET A 157 17.30 -8.36 28.75
N ILE A 158 16.37 -7.63 29.36
CA ILE A 158 15.00 -8.11 29.57
C ILE A 158 14.34 -8.42 28.22
N GLN A 159 14.47 -7.53 27.22
CA GLN A 159 13.93 -7.73 25.88
C GLN A 159 14.54 -8.94 25.13
N HIS A 160 15.77 -9.34 25.47
CA HIS A 160 16.51 -10.41 24.80
C HIS A 160 16.53 -11.73 25.60
N SER A 161 16.09 -11.73 26.87
CA SER A 161 16.15 -12.90 27.76
C SER A 161 15.22 -14.05 27.37
N THR A 162 14.15 -13.77 26.62
CA THR A 162 13.20 -14.80 26.17
C THR A 162 12.85 -14.63 24.68
N PRO A 163 13.77 -14.93 23.76
CA PRO A 163 13.47 -14.89 22.34
C PRO A 163 12.42 -15.95 22.02
N ALA A 164 11.50 -15.64 21.11
CA ALA A 164 10.57 -16.63 20.57
C ALA A 164 11.36 -17.68 19.77
N THR A 165 11.16 -18.95 20.07
CA THR A 165 11.82 -20.06 19.37
C THR A 165 10.94 -20.64 18.27
N GLU A 166 11.53 -21.40 17.34
CA GLU A 166 10.79 -22.16 16.32
C GLU A 166 9.70 -23.05 16.95
N ARG A 167 10.01 -23.69 18.08
CA ARG A 167 9.10 -24.56 18.83
C ARG A 167 7.91 -23.79 19.41
N ASP A 168 8.12 -22.54 19.82
CA ASP A 168 7.06 -21.67 20.32
C ASP A 168 6.05 -21.34 19.23
N PHE A 169 6.56 -20.97 18.04
CA PHE A 169 5.72 -20.71 16.87
C PHE A 169 4.98 -21.95 16.39
N GLU A 170 5.64 -23.11 16.37
CA GLU A 170 5.02 -24.38 16.01
C GLU A 170 3.89 -24.76 16.98
N SER A 171 4.12 -24.60 18.29
CA SER A 171 3.10 -24.84 19.31
C SER A 171 1.91 -23.89 19.18
N ALA A 172 2.19 -22.60 18.90
CA ALA A 172 1.17 -21.59 18.63
C ALA A 172 0.36 -21.93 17.35
N ARG A 173 1.03 -22.39 16.29
CA ARG A 173 0.42 -22.82 15.03
C ARG A 173 -0.54 -23.98 15.23
N VAL A 174 -0.11 -25.03 15.94
CA VAL A 174 -0.96 -26.17 16.28
C VAL A 174 -2.20 -25.70 17.03
N PHE A 175 -2.02 -24.86 18.06
CA PHE A 175 -3.14 -24.32 18.84
C PHE A 175 -4.13 -23.49 18.00
N VAL A 176 -3.64 -22.60 17.14
CA VAL A 176 -4.51 -21.80 16.26
C VAL A 176 -5.22 -22.71 15.26
N SER A 177 -4.51 -23.63 14.60
CA SER A 177 -5.08 -24.52 13.59
C SER A 177 -6.24 -25.38 14.14
N ALA A 178 -6.15 -25.82 15.39
CA ALA A 178 -7.18 -26.62 16.04
C ALA A 178 -8.46 -25.84 16.39
N LYS A 179 -8.37 -24.50 16.51
CA LYS A 179 -9.49 -23.65 17.01
C LYS A 179 -10.02 -22.66 15.99
N ARG A 180 -9.22 -22.33 14.99
CA ARG A 180 -9.54 -21.35 13.95
C ARG A 180 -10.50 -21.97 12.94
N LYS A 181 -11.49 -21.18 12.49
CA LYS A 181 -12.31 -21.54 11.33
C LYS A 181 -11.66 -21.07 10.03
N ALA A 182 -12.01 -21.71 8.91
CA ALA A 182 -11.62 -21.24 7.60
C ALA A 182 -12.09 -19.78 7.40
N GLY A 183 -11.25 -18.94 6.79
CA GLY A 183 -11.55 -17.52 6.57
C GLY A 183 -11.26 -16.57 7.73
N GLU A 184 -10.88 -17.06 8.92
CA GLU A 184 -10.53 -16.17 10.03
C GLU A 184 -9.10 -15.63 9.90
N PRO A 185 -8.90 -14.31 10.05
CA PRO A 185 -7.58 -13.71 9.94
C PRO A 185 -6.67 -14.09 11.09
N VAL A 186 -5.40 -14.26 10.75
CA VAL A 186 -4.28 -14.40 11.71
C VAL A 186 -3.35 -13.22 11.47
N LEU A 187 -3.31 -12.31 12.44
CA LEU A 187 -2.46 -11.13 12.44
C LEU A 187 -1.18 -11.40 13.22
N PHE A 188 -0.13 -10.64 12.91
CA PHE A 188 1.17 -10.73 13.57
C PHE A 188 1.52 -9.41 14.25
N ALA A 189 1.98 -9.46 15.50
CA ALA A 189 2.32 -8.27 16.28
C ALA A 189 3.64 -8.45 17.07
N PRO A 190 4.67 -7.62 16.86
CA PRO A 190 4.74 -6.48 15.96
C PRO A 190 4.76 -6.90 14.48
N TYR A 191 4.37 -6.00 13.59
CA TYR A 191 4.23 -6.33 12.16
C TYR A 191 5.52 -6.87 11.51
N TRP A 192 6.71 -6.44 11.95
CA TRP A 192 7.98 -6.94 11.40
C TRP A 192 8.15 -8.46 11.54
N MET A 193 7.41 -9.11 12.45
CA MET A 193 7.46 -10.57 12.60
C MET A 193 6.65 -11.31 11.52
N ALA A 194 5.87 -10.61 10.69
CA ALA A 194 5.01 -11.21 9.69
C ALA A 194 5.71 -12.19 8.72
N PRO A 195 6.98 -11.99 8.29
CA PRO A 195 7.71 -13.00 7.52
C PRO A 195 7.90 -14.33 8.29
N ILE A 196 8.30 -14.26 9.56
CA ILE A 196 8.45 -15.45 10.44
C ILE A 196 7.08 -16.11 10.63
N GLY A 197 6.06 -15.29 10.94
CA GLY A 197 4.68 -15.75 11.04
C GLY A 197 4.19 -16.44 9.77
N ARG A 198 4.51 -15.91 8.57
CA ARG A 198 4.14 -16.53 7.29
C ARG A 198 4.83 -17.87 7.07
N GLN A 199 6.09 -18.03 7.47
CA GLN A 199 6.78 -19.32 7.39
C GLN A 199 6.04 -20.41 8.17
N HIS A 200 5.59 -20.11 9.38
CA HIS A 200 4.89 -21.08 10.22
C HIS A 200 3.39 -21.23 9.90
N PHE A 201 2.71 -20.16 9.51
CA PHE A 201 1.26 -20.14 9.34
C PHE A 201 0.84 -20.11 7.86
N ALA A 202 1.72 -20.44 6.91
CA ALA A 202 1.47 -20.34 5.46
C ALA A 202 0.15 -21.00 5.01
N GLN A 203 -0.10 -22.23 5.45
CA GLN A 203 -1.32 -23.01 5.16
C GLN A 203 -2.61 -22.36 5.68
N MET A 204 -2.46 -21.42 6.62
CA MET A 204 -3.54 -20.70 7.25
C MET A 204 -3.77 -19.32 6.58
N LEU A 205 -2.84 -18.83 5.77
CA LEU A 205 -2.86 -17.49 5.19
C LEU A 205 -3.15 -17.57 3.68
N SER A 206 -4.36 -17.23 3.28
CA SER A 206 -4.63 -16.92 1.87
C SER A 206 -4.04 -15.55 1.50
N LEU A 207 -3.86 -15.29 0.20
CA LEU A 207 -3.40 -13.97 -0.25
C LEU A 207 -4.29 -12.86 0.33
N ARG A 208 -5.63 -13.04 0.24
CA ARG A 208 -6.63 -12.13 0.80
C ARG A 208 -6.43 -11.86 2.31
N LEU A 209 -6.19 -12.89 3.11
CA LEU A 209 -6.00 -12.75 4.57
C LEU A 209 -4.64 -12.15 4.94
N SER A 210 -3.64 -12.29 4.07
CA SER A 210 -2.31 -11.73 4.29
C SER A 210 -2.19 -10.25 3.94
N SER A 211 -3.18 -9.70 3.25
CA SER A 211 -3.15 -8.36 2.65
C SER A 211 -4.38 -7.52 3.02
N LEU A 212 -4.93 -7.74 4.21
CA LEU A 212 -6.14 -7.08 4.69
C LEU A 212 -5.93 -5.57 4.89
N SER A 213 -6.94 -4.77 4.58
CA SER A 213 -6.96 -3.34 4.91
C SER A 213 -7.42 -3.09 6.35
N ASP A 214 -8.29 -3.96 6.87
CA ASP A 214 -8.71 -4.00 8.27
C ASP A 214 -9.23 -5.40 8.66
N VAL A 215 -9.77 -5.51 9.86
CA VAL A 215 -10.45 -6.72 10.34
C VAL A 215 -11.91 -6.49 10.71
N ASP A 216 -12.51 -5.37 10.33
CA ASP A 216 -13.86 -5.00 10.76
C ASP A 216 -14.90 -6.01 10.27
N ALA A 217 -14.71 -6.58 9.08
CA ALA A 217 -15.60 -7.59 8.48
C ALA A 217 -15.57 -8.97 9.18
N PHE A 218 -14.66 -9.19 10.14
CA PHE A 218 -14.46 -10.51 10.74
C PHE A 218 -14.98 -10.56 12.17
N ALA A 219 -15.82 -11.56 12.45
CA ALA A 219 -16.36 -11.77 13.79
C ALA A 219 -15.28 -12.23 14.79
N ARG A 220 -14.24 -12.93 14.31
CA ARG A 220 -13.14 -13.43 15.13
C ARG A 220 -11.81 -13.14 14.45
N VAL A 221 -10.85 -12.66 15.23
CA VAL A 221 -9.49 -12.32 14.78
C VAL A 221 -8.50 -12.99 15.71
N TRP A 222 -7.53 -13.70 15.14
CA TRP A 222 -6.42 -14.26 15.87
C TRP A 222 -5.20 -13.35 15.74
N VAL A 223 -4.48 -13.16 16.83
CA VAL A 223 -3.22 -12.42 16.86
C VAL A 223 -2.15 -13.34 17.42
N VAL A 224 -1.07 -13.51 16.67
CA VAL A 224 0.16 -14.13 17.14
C VAL A 224 1.13 -13.01 17.42
N SER A 225 1.52 -12.85 18.68
CA SER A 225 2.42 -11.79 19.11
C SER A 225 3.64 -12.28 19.84
N VAL A 226 4.70 -11.48 19.81
CA VAL A 226 5.88 -11.65 20.66
C VAL A 226 6.05 -10.42 21.52
N ARG A 227 6.79 -10.55 22.64
CA ARG A 227 7.12 -9.43 23.54
C ARG A 227 5.90 -8.68 24.09
N GLY A 228 4.74 -9.32 24.14
CA GLY A 228 3.50 -8.72 24.65
C GLY A 228 2.88 -7.66 23.72
N GLU A 229 3.38 -7.52 22.49
CA GLU A 229 2.90 -6.52 21.56
C GLU A 229 1.42 -6.74 21.19
N ARG A 230 0.70 -5.64 20.96
CA ARG A 230 -0.71 -5.66 20.56
C ARG A 230 -0.86 -5.15 19.15
N HIS A 231 -1.71 -5.80 18.36
CA HIS A 231 -1.99 -5.33 17.00
C HIS A 231 -2.76 -3.99 17.04
N PRO A 232 -2.32 -2.93 16.31
CA PRO A 232 -2.95 -1.61 16.36
C PRO A 232 -4.45 -1.60 16.04
N TRP A 233 -4.91 -2.45 15.12
CA TRP A 233 -6.34 -2.57 14.76
C TRP A 233 -7.25 -3.04 15.90
N LEU A 234 -6.68 -3.61 16.96
CA LEU A 234 -7.42 -4.15 18.09
C LEU A 234 -7.20 -3.30 19.35
N ARG A 235 -6.67 -2.08 19.20
CA ARG A 235 -6.50 -1.13 20.31
C ARG A 235 -7.83 -0.89 21.01
N GLY A 236 -7.83 -0.93 22.34
CA GLY A 236 -9.03 -0.80 23.16
C GLY A 236 -9.89 -2.06 23.25
N LYS A 237 -9.60 -3.12 22.49
CA LYS A 237 -10.29 -4.41 22.60
C LYS A 237 -9.53 -5.33 23.56
N SER A 238 -10.29 -6.17 24.27
CA SER A 238 -9.74 -7.21 25.14
C SER A 238 -9.89 -8.58 24.49
N PRO A 239 -8.84 -9.42 24.52
CA PRO A 239 -8.93 -10.76 23.97
C PRO A 239 -9.88 -11.63 24.81
N LYS A 240 -10.64 -12.49 24.14
CA LYS A 240 -11.49 -13.52 24.76
C LYS A 240 -10.71 -14.79 25.11
N VAL A 241 -9.62 -15.03 24.39
CA VAL A 241 -8.69 -16.13 24.65
C VAL A 241 -7.29 -15.57 24.59
N THR A 242 -6.45 -15.90 25.57
CA THR A 242 -5.01 -15.63 25.55
C THR A 242 -4.27 -16.89 25.98
N ARG A 243 -3.25 -17.29 25.21
CA ARG A 243 -2.40 -18.44 25.52
C ARG A 243 -0.95 -18.12 25.18
N ARG A 244 -0.02 -18.46 26.07
CA ARG A 244 1.41 -18.25 25.88
C ARG A 244 2.12 -19.57 25.59
N PHE A 245 3.07 -19.53 24.65
CA PHE A 245 3.95 -20.61 24.23
C PHE A 245 5.37 -20.01 24.22
N GLY A 246 6.11 -20.14 25.31
CA GLY A 246 7.43 -19.52 25.47
C GLY A 246 7.42 -18.01 25.18
N GLY A 247 8.14 -17.59 24.14
CA GLY A 247 8.20 -16.19 23.69
C GLY A 247 7.00 -15.71 22.86
N VAL A 248 6.10 -16.61 22.43
CA VAL A 248 4.94 -16.32 21.59
C VAL A 248 3.65 -16.29 22.41
N THR A 249 2.78 -15.33 22.14
CA THR A 249 1.43 -15.23 22.70
C THR A 249 0.41 -15.32 21.57
N VAL A 250 -0.59 -16.17 21.72
CA VAL A 250 -1.75 -16.22 20.85
C VAL A 250 -2.94 -15.61 21.58
N ALA A 251 -3.59 -14.64 20.93
CA ALA A 251 -4.81 -14.02 21.42
C ALA A 251 -5.93 -14.15 20.38
N ARG A 252 -7.17 -14.37 20.85
CA ARG A 252 -8.38 -14.32 20.03
C ARG A 252 -9.26 -13.17 20.46
N TYR A 253 -9.71 -12.38 19.51
CA TYR A 253 -10.63 -11.28 19.71
C TYR A 253 -11.94 -11.61 19.02
N ASP A 254 -13.04 -11.42 19.75
CA ASP A 254 -14.39 -11.58 19.20
C ASP A 254 -15.01 -10.18 19.09
N GLN A 255 -15.67 -9.91 17.97
CA GLN A 255 -16.30 -8.61 17.67
C GLN A 255 -17.53 -8.80 16.78
N LYS A 256 -18.39 -7.78 16.73
CA LYS A 256 -19.46 -7.73 15.75
C LYS A 256 -18.84 -7.43 14.38
N PRO A 257 -18.98 -8.33 13.38
CA PRO A 257 -18.47 -8.06 12.04
C PRO A 257 -19.25 -6.92 11.39
N ALA A 258 -18.55 -6.10 10.61
CA ALA A 258 -19.17 -5.17 9.68
C ALA A 258 -19.93 -5.95 8.59
N ASP A 259 -21.13 -5.49 8.26
CA ASP A 259 -21.91 -6.02 7.15
C ASP A 259 -21.45 -5.32 5.86
N VAL A 260 -20.53 -5.97 5.14
CA VAL A 260 -19.96 -5.46 3.88
C VAL A 260 -20.91 -5.80 2.74
N LEU A 261 -21.53 -4.77 2.17
CA LEU A 261 -22.48 -4.90 1.06
C LEU A 261 -21.78 -4.94 -0.31
N TYR A 262 -20.62 -4.30 -0.41
CA TYR A 262 -19.86 -4.21 -1.65
C TYR A 262 -18.36 -4.01 -1.36
N ASP A 263 -17.50 -4.85 -1.93
CA ASP A 263 -16.04 -4.72 -1.93
C ASP A 263 -15.60 -4.20 -3.29
N PHE A 264 -15.13 -2.95 -3.35
CA PHE A 264 -14.77 -2.31 -4.61
C PHE A 264 -13.54 -2.94 -5.29
N PHE A 265 -12.64 -3.54 -4.50
CA PHE A 265 -11.50 -4.26 -5.05
C PHE A 265 -11.97 -5.51 -5.79
N ASP A 266 -12.84 -6.31 -5.17
CA ASP A 266 -13.35 -7.56 -5.77
C ASP A 266 -14.20 -7.26 -7.04
N HIS A 267 -14.80 -6.07 -7.15
CA HIS A 267 -15.65 -5.66 -8.27
C HIS A 267 -14.99 -4.67 -9.25
N LEU A 268 -13.65 -4.55 -9.28
CA LEU A 268 -12.99 -3.65 -10.23
C LEU A 268 -13.34 -3.97 -11.69
N GLY A 269 -13.71 -5.23 -11.98
CA GLY A 269 -14.17 -5.66 -13.30
C GLY A 269 -15.43 -4.94 -13.78
N ASP A 270 -16.28 -4.48 -12.88
CA ASP A 270 -17.54 -3.81 -13.22
C ASP A 270 -17.36 -2.31 -13.47
N ALA A 271 -16.18 -1.78 -13.14
CA ALA A 271 -15.91 -0.37 -13.23
C ALA A 271 -15.69 0.09 -14.68
N SER A 272 -15.98 1.36 -14.92
CA SER A 272 -15.45 2.12 -16.05
C SER A 272 -14.36 3.08 -15.55
N VAL A 273 -13.28 3.23 -16.31
CA VAL A 273 -12.16 4.11 -15.97
C VAL A 273 -11.98 5.16 -17.06
N GLN A 274 -11.92 6.42 -16.64
CA GLN A 274 -11.76 7.57 -17.52
C GLN A 274 -10.62 8.47 -17.02
N LEU A 275 -9.89 9.05 -17.94
CA LEU A 275 -8.98 10.17 -17.68
C LEU A 275 -9.60 11.44 -18.23
N VAL A 276 -9.83 12.42 -17.37
CA VAL A 276 -10.49 13.69 -17.71
C VAL A 276 -9.46 14.83 -17.65
N SER A 277 -9.25 15.49 -18.79
CA SER A 277 -8.38 16.67 -18.91
C SER A 277 -8.85 17.57 -20.05
N GLY A 278 -9.95 18.30 -19.83
CA GLY A 278 -10.66 19.07 -20.88
C GLY A 278 -11.41 18.20 -21.90
N ARG A 279 -10.89 17.00 -22.19
CA ARG A 279 -11.54 15.91 -22.92
C ARG A 279 -11.63 14.67 -22.04
N ILE A 280 -12.59 13.79 -22.34
CA ILE A 280 -12.74 12.49 -21.68
C ILE A 280 -12.03 11.43 -22.52
N HIS A 281 -11.08 10.73 -21.91
CA HIS A 281 -10.42 9.56 -22.50
C HIS A 281 -10.83 8.31 -21.73
N ASN A 282 -11.51 7.38 -22.39
CA ASN A 282 -11.88 6.09 -21.80
C ASN A 282 -10.66 5.16 -21.80
N CYS A 283 -10.30 4.62 -20.64
CA CYS A 283 -9.20 3.67 -20.53
C CYS A 283 -9.62 2.27 -20.99
N GLY A 284 -8.74 1.58 -21.71
CA GLY A 284 -9.03 0.25 -22.26
C GLY A 284 -8.94 -0.84 -21.19
N LYS A 285 -10.03 -1.59 -20.99
CA LYS A 285 -10.08 -2.73 -20.06
C LYS A 285 -9.35 -3.94 -20.67
N ARG A 286 -8.52 -4.61 -19.88
CA ARG A 286 -7.79 -5.84 -20.23
C ARG A 286 -7.82 -6.85 -19.09
N ALA A 287 -7.79 -8.13 -19.45
CA ALA A 287 -7.52 -9.18 -18.49
C ALA A 287 -6.07 -9.04 -17.95
N ASP A 288 -5.88 -9.36 -16.67
CA ASP A 288 -4.60 -9.32 -15.99
C ASP A 288 -4.48 -10.51 -15.02
N ARG A 289 -3.33 -10.65 -14.34
CA ARG A 289 -3.13 -11.63 -13.28
C ARG A 289 -2.48 -11.00 -12.06
N LEU A 290 -3.09 -11.19 -10.89
CA LEU A 290 -2.51 -10.80 -9.59
C LEU A 290 -2.08 -12.05 -8.82
N GLY A 291 -0.77 -12.32 -8.77
CA GLY A 291 -0.26 -13.52 -8.10
C GLY A 291 -0.82 -14.82 -8.69
N GLY A 292 -1.04 -14.86 -10.01
CA GLY A 292 -1.66 -16.00 -10.70
C GLY A 292 -3.18 -16.04 -10.69
N MET A 293 -3.86 -15.19 -9.90
CA MET A 293 -5.32 -15.09 -9.90
C MET A 293 -5.83 -14.19 -11.03
N PRO A 294 -6.98 -14.52 -11.68
CA PRO A 294 -7.62 -13.63 -12.63
C PRO A 294 -7.82 -12.24 -12.03
N SER A 295 -7.44 -11.23 -12.79
CA SER A 295 -7.51 -9.82 -12.41
C SER A 295 -7.93 -8.98 -13.61
N VAL A 296 -8.23 -7.71 -13.39
CA VAL A 296 -8.50 -6.73 -14.42
C VAL A 296 -7.53 -5.56 -14.30
N ARG A 297 -7.13 -5.01 -15.46
CA ARG A 297 -6.48 -3.71 -15.55
C ARG A 297 -7.15 -2.82 -16.59
N PHE A 298 -6.97 -1.52 -16.42
CA PHE A 298 -7.39 -0.49 -17.35
C PHE A 298 -6.16 0.32 -17.77
N ASP A 299 -5.85 0.33 -19.05
CA ASP A 299 -4.71 1.05 -19.62
C ASP A 299 -5.16 2.45 -20.08
N CYS A 300 -4.56 3.50 -19.52
CA CYS A 300 -4.96 4.90 -19.73
C CYS A 300 -3.92 5.67 -20.58
N GLY A 301 -3.48 5.06 -21.68
CA GLY A 301 -2.48 5.63 -22.60
C GLY A 301 -1.08 5.03 -22.38
N ARG A 302 -0.24 5.68 -21.57
CA ARG A 302 1.14 5.20 -21.30
C ARG A 302 1.13 3.89 -20.51
N SER A 303 2.13 3.02 -20.72
CA SER A 303 2.24 1.69 -20.08
C SER A 303 2.23 1.74 -18.54
N TRP A 304 2.82 2.81 -17.96
CA TRP A 304 2.76 3.04 -16.53
C TRP A 304 1.40 3.56 -16.07
N ASN A 305 0.63 4.28 -16.90
CA ASN A 305 -0.63 4.90 -16.47
C ASN A 305 -1.79 3.89 -16.54
N ARG A 306 -2.06 3.21 -15.42
CA ARG A 306 -3.08 2.16 -15.33
C ARG A 306 -3.94 2.26 -14.07
N VAL A 307 -5.05 1.51 -14.07
CA VAL A 307 -5.85 1.17 -12.90
C VAL A 307 -5.97 -0.35 -12.82
N ALA A 308 -5.59 -0.99 -11.72
CA ALA A 308 -5.62 -2.45 -11.62
C ALA A 308 -5.82 -2.92 -10.17
N GLN A 309 -6.27 -4.17 -10.00
CA GLN A 309 -6.14 -4.85 -8.72
C GLN A 309 -4.66 -5.17 -8.49
N TYR A 310 -4.14 -4.81 -7.33
CA TYR A 310 -2.71 -4.92 -7.02
C TYR A 310 -2.45 -5.28 -5.57
N LEU A 311 -1.24 -5.78 -5.30
CA LEU A 311 -0.69 -5.96 -3.97
C LEU A 311 0.44 -4.93 -3.79
N ALA A 312 0.15 -3.84 -3.09
CA ALA A 312 1.14 -2.78 -2.85
C ALA A 312 1.75 -2.88 -1.46
N GLU A 313 3.02 -2.52 -1.32
CA GLU A 313 3.64 -2.28 -0.02
C GLU A 313 3.35 -0.83 0.39
N VAL A 314 2.70 -0.64 1.53
CA VAL A 314 2.51 0.68 2.16
C VAL A 314 2.89 0.56 3.64
N ASP A 315 3.76 1.44 4.13
CA ASP A 315 4.26 1.40 5.52
C ASP A 315 4.86 0.02 5.88
N HIS A 316 5.58 -0.55 4.92
CA HIS A 316 6.21 -1.87 4.88
C HIS A 316 5.22 -3.04 4.96
N LYS A 317 3.93 -2.80 4.73
CA LYS A 317 2.87 -3.80 4.80
C LYS A 317 2.22 -4.06 3.45
N PRO A 318 1.98 -5.32 3.07
CA PRO A 318 1.26 -5.64 1.85
C PRO A 318 -0.23 -5.35 2.05
N TYR A 319 -0.82 -4.62 1.10
CA TYR A 319 -2.26 -4.37 1.04
C TYR A 319 -2.78 -4.73 -0.34
N ARG A 320 -3.94 -5.40 -0.37
CA ARG A 320 -4.72 -5.51 -1.59
C ARG A 320 -5.41 -4.17 -1.84
N CYS A 321 -5.27 -3.64 -3.03
CA CYS A 321 -5.89 -2.36 -3.37
C CYS A 321 -6.10 -2.19 -4.86
N ILE A 322 -6.96 -1.24 -5.18
CA ILE A 322 -7.05 -0.65 -6.51
C ILE A 322 -5.88 0.30 -6.63
N TYR A 323 -4.94 -0.09 -7.49
CA TYR A 323 -3.76 0.68 -7.81
C TYR A 323 -4.08 1.63 -8.94
N ALA A 324 -3.98 2.93 -8.69
CA ALA A 324 -4.45 3.95 -9.60
C ALA A 324 -3.45 5.11 -9.67
N HIS A 325 -2.57 5.07 -10.67
CA HIS A 325 -1.58 6.13 -10.87
C HIS A 325 -2.23 7.50 -11.03
N ALA A 326 -1.86 8.46 -10.20
CA ALA A 326 -2.30 9.83 -10.41
C ALA A 326 -1.64 10.40 -11.69
N VAL A 327 -2.24 11.44 -12.27
CA VAL A 327 -1.69 12.12 -13.46
C VAL A 327 -1.76 13.62 -13.23
N ASP A 328 -0.68 14.34 -13.58
CA ASP A 328 -0.54 15.78 -13.35
C ASP A 328 -1.75 16.57 -13.83
N ARG A 329 -2.45 17.21 -12.88
CA ARG A 329 -3.56 18.13 -13.17
C ARG A 329 -4.68 17.49 -14.01
N LYS A 330 -4.83 16.17 -13.94
CA LYS A 330 -5.95 15.42 -14.56
C LYS A 330 -6.78 14.74 -13.49
N VAL A 331 -8.03 14.43 -13.82
CA VAL A 331 -8.90 13.61 -12.97
C VAL A 331 -8.91 12.19 -13.51
N LYS A 332 -8.45 11.24 -12.70
CA LYS A 332 -8.66 9.82 -12.96
C LYS A 332 -9.95 9.41 -12.28
N ARG A 333 -10.96 9.07 -13.08
CA ARG A 333 -12.32 8.76 -12.66
C ARG A 333 -12.56 7.27 -12.78
N ILE A 334 -12.95 6.62 -11.67
CA ILE A 334 -13.29 5.20 -11.60
C ILE A 334 -14.75 5.12 -11.15
N THR A 335 -15.63 4.64 -12.02
CA THR A 335 -17.08 4.60 -11.77
C THR A 335 -17.59 3.17 -11.74
N PHE A 336 -18.22 2.79 -10.64
CA PHE A 336 -18.93 1.53 -10.45
C PHE A 336 -20.42 1.80 -10.64
N PRO A 337 -21.09 1.20 -11.63
CA PRO A 337 -22.41 1.66 -12.08
C PRO A 337 -23.55 1.35 -11.11
N ASP A 338 -23.46 0.26 -10.35
CA ASP A 338 -24.58 -0.29 -9.58
C ASP A 338 -24.13 -0.83 -8.21
N VAL A 339 -23.84 0.08 -7.28
CA VAL A 339 -23.32 -0.27 -5.96
C VAL A 339 -24.44 -0.28 -4.92
N PRO A 340 -24.67 -1.37 -4.17
CA PRO A 340 -25.54 -1.35 -3.00
C PRO A 340 -24.90 -0.54 -1.88
N LEU A 341 -25.54 0.59 -1.52
CA LEU A 341 -25.04 1.52 -0.53
C LEU A 341 -25.62 1.23 0.86
N GLY A 342 -24.73 1.08 1.85
CA GLY A 342 -25.08 1.05 3.27
C GLY A 342 -25.04 2.43 3.92
N ALA A 343 -24.91 2.52 5.24
CA ALA A 343 -24.81 3.82 5.92
C ALA A 343 -23.45 4.52 5.72
N ARG A 344 -22.41 3.80 5.28
CA ARG A 344 -21.09 4.37 5.04
C ARG A 344 -20.30 3.66 3.94
N ILE A 345 -19.34 4.38 3.37
CA ILE A 345 -18.20 3.82 2.63
C ILE A 345 -16.96 3.95 3.51
N VAL A 346 -16.26 2.85 3.76
CA VAL A 346 -14.95 2.85 4.41
C VAL A 346 -13.89 2.85 3.32
N LEU A 347 -13.09 3.91 3.26
CA LEU A 347 -12.04 4.13 2.28
C LEU A 347 -10.68 4.05 2.98
N TYR A 348 -9.75 3.34 2.37
CA TYR A 348 -8.34 3.33 2.75
C TYR A 348 -7.50 3.85 1.61
N THR A 349 -6.46 4.61 1.94
CA THR A 349 -5.52 5.16 0.95
C THR A 349 -4.09 4.97 1.43
N GLY A 350 -3.18 4.81 0.48
CA GLY A 350 -1.75 4.66 0.68
C GLY A 350 -0.99 5.03 -0.58
N ILE A 351 0.27 5.45 -0.43
CA ILE A 351 1.22 5.56 -1.54
C ILE A 351 2.22 4.41 -1.41
N ASN A 352 2.54 3.76 -2.52
CA ASN A 352 3.52 2.67 -2.57
C ASN A 352 4.88 3.09 -1.97
N ASP A 353 5.43 2.27 -1.09
CA ASP A 353 6.65 2.55 -0.33
C ASP A 353 7.91 2.67 -1.18
N PHE A 354 7.95 2.04 -2.36
CA PHE A 354 9.05 2.21 -3.28
C PHE A 354 9.25 3.70 -3.63
N GLU A 355 8.15 4.39 -3.92
CA GLU A 355 8.16 5.81 -4.28
C GLU A 355 8.44 6.71 -3.09
N LYS A 356 7.84 6.42 -1.92
CA LYS A 356 8.10 7.17 -0.69
C LYS A 356 9.59 7.20 -0.34
N ARG A 357 10.28 6.06 -0.49
CA ARG A 357 11.70 5.92 -0.16
C ARG A 357 12.61 6.66 -1.13
N LYS A 358 12.35 6.54 -2.44
CA LYS A 358 13.22 7.13 -3.46
C LYS A 358 13.00 8.63 -3.65
N LEU A 359 11.79 9.12 -3.37
CA LEU A 359 11.32 10.42 -3.84
C LEU A 359 10.63 11.23 -2.75
N LYS A 360 11.23 11.30 -1.55
CA LYS A 360 10.64 11.90 -0.32
C LYS A 360 9.94 13.26 -0.51
N ASN A 361 10.30 14.05 -1.54
CA ASN A 361 9.67 15.34 -1.84
C ASN A 361 9.19 15.51 -3.29
N ALA A 362 9.14 14.45 -4.10
CA ALA A 362 9.05 14.64 -5.55
C ALA A 362 7.63 14.84 -6.10
N GLY A 363 6.57 14.62 -5.31
CA GLY A 363 5.17 14.78 -5.73
C GLY A 363 4.27 15.48 -4.69
N ALA A 364 3.09 15.91 -5.14
CA ALA A 364 2.08 16.55 -4.31
C ALA A 364 1.18 15.50 -3.62
N PRO A 365 0.41 15.88 -2.59
CA PRO A 365 -0.65 15.02 -2.05
C PRO A 365 -1.61 14.53 -3.13
N VAL A 366 -2.25 13.39 -2.88
CA VAL A 366 -3.24 12.80 -3.78
C VAL A 366 -4.62 12.90 -3.15
N THR A 367 -5.55 13.54 -3.84
CA THR A 367 -6.93 13.66 -3.38
C THR A 367 -7.79 12.58 -4.01
N VAL A 368 -8.53 11.86 -3.17
CA VAL A 368 -9.57 10.90 -3.57
C VAL A 368 -10.92 11.43 -3.13
N ALA A 369 -11.76 11.82 -4.08
CA ALA A 369 -13.12 12.27 -3.84
C ALA A 369 -14.12 11.14 -4.15
N VAL A 370 -15.13 10.97 -3.30
CA VAL A 370 -16.15 9.92 -3.41
C VAL A 370 -17.50 10.55 -3.74
N TYR A 371 -18.19 9.99 -4.74
CA TYR A 371 -19.50 10.44 -5.20
C TYR A 371 -20.49 9.28 -5.24
N ALA A 372 -21.78 9.57 -5.03
CA ALA A 372 -22.90 8.71 -5.38
C ALA A 372 -23.79 9.47 -6.37
N GLY A 373 -23.89 8.99 -7.60
CA GLY A 373 -24.47 9.78 -8.70
C GLY A 373 -23.68 11.08 -8.92
N SER A 374 -24.39 12.20 -8.95
CA SER A 374 -23.82 13.55 -9.04
C SER A 374 -23.38 14.11 -7.69
N GLN A 375 -23.85 13.55 -6.57
CA GLN A 375 -23.58 14.08 -5.24
C GLN A 375 -22.19 13.66 -4.75
N ARG A 376 -21.39 14.65 -4.35
CA ARG A 376 -20.14 14.42 -3.63
C ARG A 376 -20.44 14.04 -2.18
N LEU A 377 -19.95 12.88 -1.75
CA LEU A 377 -20.17 12.36 -0.40
C LEU A 377 -19.02 12.75 0.55
N GLY A 378 -17.80 12.84 0.04
CA GLY A 378 -16.62 13.17 0.83
C GLY A 378 -15.33 13.19 0.02
N GLN A 379 -14.22 13.46 0.69
CA GLN A 379 -12.88 13.36 0.12
C GLN A 379 -11.84 13.06 1.20
N VAL A 380 -10.70 12.52 0.77
CA VAL A 380 -9.47 12.42 1.55
C VAL A 380 -8.32 12.96 0.72
N GLU A 381 -7.45 13.76 1.33
CA GLU A 381 -6.18 14.18 0.75
C GLU A 381 -5.06 13.40 1.43
N HIS A 382 -4.53 12.39 0.74
CA HIS A 382 -3.50 11.52 1.26
C HIS A 382 -2.13 12.20 1.19
N GLN A 383 -1.51 12.42 2.35
CA GLN A 383 -0.18 13.03 2.45
C GLN A 383 0.91 11.98 2.19
N ASN A 384 2.09 12.45 1.79
CA ASN A 384 3.19 11.58 1.33
C ASN A 384 3.70 10.61 2.40
N ASP A 385 3.66 11.00 3.67
CA ASP A 385 4.17 10.26 4.82
C ASP A 385 3.08 9.49 5.57
N TRP A 386 1.82 9.62 5.16
CA TRP A 386 0.73 8.95 5.85
C TRP A 386 0.84 7.43 5.70
N PRO A 387 0.60 6.66 6.78
CA PRO A 387 0.51 5.21 6.67
C PRO A 387 -0.75 4.84 5.87
N TRP A 388 -1.07 3.55 5.81
CA TRP A 388 -2.37 3.10 5.32
C TRP A 388 -3.51 3.79 6.09
N HIS A 389 -4.13 4.79 5.46
CA HIS A 389 -4.97 5.77 6.14
C HIS A 389 -6.45 5.47 5.90
N ARG A 390 -7.20 5.33 6.99
CA ARG A 390 -8.64 5.02 7.00
C ARG A 390 -9.47 6.30 7.04
N THR A 391 -10.43 6.42 6.14
CA THR A 391 -11.44 7.47 6.11
C THR A 391 -12.83 6.85 6.02
N VAL A 392 -13.81 7.39 6.74
CA VAL A 392 -15.21 6.96 6.65
C VAL A 392 -16.01 8.07 5.98
N VAL A 393 -16.65 7.74 4.87
CA VAL A 393 -17.55 8.64 4.15
C VAL A 393 -18.98 8.22 4.45
N SER A 394 -19.80 9.13 4.96
CA SER A 394 -21.21 8.84 5.25
C SER A 394 -22.00 8.66 3.95
N THR A 395 -22.78 7.59 3.87
CA THR A 395 -23.74 7.34 2.78
C THR A 395 -25.15 7.13 3.32
N LYS A 396 -25.43 7.58 4.56
CA LYS A 396 -26.71 7.39 5.24
C LYS A 396 -27.94 7.84 4.42
N ALA A 397 -27.82 8.93 3.65
CA ALA A 397 -28.89 9.43 2.77
C ALA A 397 -29.23 8.49 1.58
N HIS A 398 -28.31 7.57 1.29
CA HIS A 398 -28.40 6.57 0.21
C HIS A 398 -28.51 5.13 0.74
N ALA A 399 -28.59 4.94 2.06
CA ALA A 399 -28.62 3.63 2.67
C ALA A 399 -29.81 2.80 2.17
N GLY A 400 -29.55 1.55 1.77
CA GLY A 400 -30.54 0.64 1.20
C GLY A 400 -30.84 0.87 -0.29
N LYS A 401 -30.23 1.89 -0.92
CA LYS A 401 -30.37 2.16 -2.36
C LYS A 401 -29.19 1.56 -3.13
N ARG A 402 -29.39 1.37 -4.43
CA ARG A 402 -28.30 1.14 -5.38
C ARG A 402 -28.06 2.40 -6.18
N ALA A 403 -26.80 2.77 -6.37
CA ALA A 403 -26.43 3.97 -7.13
C ALA A 403 -25.04 3.81 -7.74
N PRO A 404 -24.72 4.55 -8.82
CA PRO A 404 -23.36 4.60 -9.31
C PRO A 404 -22.46 5.28 -8.27
N VAL A 405 -21.35 4.64 -7.91
CA VAL A 405 -20.32 5.21 -7.04
C VAL A 405 -19.09 5.53 -7.85
N ARG A 406 -18.59 6.75 -7.69
CA ARG A 406 -17.45 7.25 -8.45
C ARG A 406 -16.35 7.73 -7.52
N PHE A 407 -15.13 7.28 -7.78
CA PHE A 407 -13.90 7.79 -7.18
C PHE A 407 -13.21 8.71 -8.19
N GLU A 408 -12.91 9.93 -7.78
CA GLU A 408 -12.11 10.87 -8.57
C GLU A 408 -10.77 11.11 -7.88
N ILE A 409 -9.69 10.76 -8.58
CA ILE A 409 -8.32 10.84 -8.10
C ILE A 409 -7.64 12.00 -8.82
N THR A 410 -7.07 12.92 -8.04
CA THR A 410 -6.40 14.11 -8.55
C THR A 410 -5.11 14.38 -7.79
N THR A 411 -4.16 15.01 -8.47
CA THR A 411 -2.96 15.57 -7.85
C THR A 411 -2.41 16.72 -8.68
N ARG A 412 -1.69 17.63 -8.04
CA ARG A 412 -0.97 18.72 -8.73
C ARG A 412 0.34 18.24 -9.35
N LYS A 413 0.98 17.22 -8.75
CA LYS A 413 2.28 16.67 -9.17
C LYS A 413 2.33 15.17 -8.88
N ALA A 414 2.19 14.36 -9.91
CA ALA A 414 1.97 12.92 -9.92
C ALA A 414 3.25 12.08 -9.92
N PHE A 415 4.40 12.68 -10.15
CA PHE A 415 5.66 11.96 -10.12
C PHE A 415 5.86 11.24 -8.77
N GLY A 416 6.03 9.92 -8.82
CA GLY A 416 6.08 9.06 -7.64
C GLY A 416 4.78 8.98 -6.84
N ARG A 417 3.62 9.22 -7.46
CA ARG A 417 2.29 9.16 -6.82
C ARG A 417 1.49 7.99 -7.33
N GLU A 418 2.01 6.82 -6.99
CA GLU A 418 1.34 5.54 -7.17
C GLU A 418 0.35 5.31 -6.01
N LEU A 419 -0.86 5.85 -6.17
CA LEU A 419 -1.92 5.68 -5.20
C LEU A 419 -2.43 4.24 -5.21
N CYS A 420 -2.53 3.68 -4.01
CA CYS A 420 -3.18 2.43 -3.68
C CYS A 420 -4.38 2.76 -2.78
N PHE A 421 -5.60 2.38 -3.19
CA PHE A 421 -6.78 2.58 -2.35
C PHE A 421 -7.65 1.33 -2.29
N TYR A 422 -8.32 1.14 -1.16
CA TYR A 422 -9.30 0.06 -0.95
C TYR A 422 -10.58 0.68 -0.43
N ALA A 423 -11.74 0.17 -0.83
CA ALA A 423 -13.00 0.68 -0.34
C ALA A 423 -14.01 -0.44 -0.15
N GLU A 424 -14.92 -0.22 0.80
CA GLU A 424 -16.08 -1.06 1.03
C GLU A 424 -17.32 -0.20 1.29
N SER A 425 -18.49 -0.60 0.78
CA SER A 425 -19.76 -0.12 1.29
C SER A 425 -20.22 -1.01 2.44
N GLN A 426 -20.57 -0.40 3.57
CA GLN A 426 -20.96 -1.11 4.79
C GLN A 426 -22.30 -0.58 5.32
N ARG A 427 -23.11 -1.49 5.86
CA ARG A 427 -24.42 -1.16 6.45
C ARG A 427 -24.33 -0.16 7.59
#